data_AF-A0A2T2V076-F1
#
_entry.id   AF-A0A2T2V076-F1
#
_cell.length_a   1.000
_cell.length_b   1.000
_cell.length_c   1.000
_cell.angle_alpha   90.00
_cell.angle_beta   90.00
_cell.angle_gamma   90.00
#
_symmetry.space_group_name_H-M   'P 1'
#
loop_
_entity.id
_entity.type
_entity.pdbx_description
1 polymer ?
#
loop_
_entity_poly.entity_id
_entity_poly.type
_entity_poly.pdbx_seq_one_letter_code
_entity_poly.pdbx_strand_id
1 'polypeptide(L)'
;MVKLVYHPYRTDRYPSMDRATMTTIIDAAHRHDLRTVVHIETWKGAHETIVAGADAITHTPSSPLPDTTLAAMQERGTTWIPTLAVHTELLHWTRRPDELDNDLLRAVADSALLAAYRDTSGLPDQIRAWMNRQAEHRATRLDAVKKGADADIPILAGTDAGNPGLFQGYSLHRELSLLAQAGLSN
;
A
#
# COMPACT_ATOMS: atom_id res chain seq x y z
N MET A 1 -8.40 15.28 -9.02
CA MET A 1 -7.28 14.38 -8.67
C MET A 1 -7.12 13.36 -9.78
N VAL A 2 -5.89 12.99 -10.12
CA VAL A 2 -5.55 11.96 -11.12
C VAL A 2 -4.82 10.82 -10.42
N LYS A 3 -5.26 9.56 -10.64
CA LYS A 3 -4.56 8.35 -10.14
C LYS A 3 -3.75 7.75 -11.28
N LEU A 4 -2.48 7.46 -11.00
CA LEU A 4 -1.57 6.80 -11.94
C LEU A 4 -1.09 5.46 -11.37
N VAL A 5 -0.69 4.56 -12.26
CA VAL A 5 0.01 3.32 -11.93
C VAL A 5 1.36 3.34 -12.63
N TYR A 6 2.45 3.32 -11.87
CA TYR A 6 3.81 3.43 -12.39
C TYR A 6 4.72 2.32 -11.85
N HIS A 7 5.04 1.35 -12.71
CA HIS A 7 5.77 0.14 -12.36
C HIS A 7 6.72 -0.30 -13.50
N PRO A 8 7.61 0.59 -14.00
CA PRO A 8 8.45 0.32 -15.17
C PRO A 8 9.50 -0.78 -14.95
N TYR A 9 9.66 -1.26 -13.70
CA TYR A 9 10.65 -2.26 -13.30
C TYR A 9 10.04 -3.65 -13.01
N ARG A 10 8.76 -3.83 -13.30
CA ARG A 10 7.99 -5.07 -13.09
C ARG A 10 7.05 -5.35 -14.28
N THR A 11 7.56 -5.13 -15.49
CA THR A 11 6.78 -5.27 -16.73
C THR A 11 6.53 -6.72 -17.14
N ASP A 12 7.17 -7.68 -16.46
CA ASP A 12 6.94 -9.12 -16.62
C ASP A 12 5.53 -9.55 -16.21
N ARG A 13 4.85 -8.75 -15.38
CA ARG A 13 3.49 -9.04 -14.89
C ARG A 13 2.41 -8.21 -15.56
N TYR A 14 2.66 -6.92 -15.80
CA TYR A 14 1.68 -5.99 -16.36
C TYR A 14 2.40 -4.91 -17.18
N PRO A 15 1.78 -4.37 -18.26
CA PRO A 15 2.32 -3.22 -18.97
C PRO A 15 2.31 -1.98 -18.06
N SER A 16 3.36 -1.19 -18.10
CA SER A 16 3.47 0.10 -17.40
C SER A 16 3.68 1.22 -18.43
N MET A 17 3.20 2.42 -18.12
CA MET A 17 3.64 3.62 -18.82
C MET A 17 5.14 3.87 -18.60
N ASP A 18 5.78 4.54 -19.56
CA ASP A 18 7.16 4.99 -19.43
C ASP A 18 7.27 6.26 -18.57
N ARG A 19 8.51 6.65 -18.25
CA ARG A 19 8.76 7.85 -17.44
C ARG A 19 8.24 9.12 -18.10
N ALA A 20 8.44 9.29 -19.40
CA ALA A 20 8.07 10.51 -20.12
C ALA A 20 6.55 10.73 -20.07
N THR A 21 5.79 9.65 -20.23
CA THR A 21 4.32 9.64 -20.13
C THR A 21 3.89 9.99 -18.71
N MET A 22 4.47 9.35 -17.68
CA MET A 22 4.16 9.63 -16.28
C MET A 22 4.41 11.11 -15.93
N THR A 23 5.57 11.66 -16.28
CA THR A 23 5.91 13.07 -16.04
C THR A 23 4.94 14.00 -16.77
N THR A 24 4.61 13.71 -18.04
CA THR A 24 3.65 14.51 -18.82
C THR A 24 2.26 14.54 -18.18
N ILE A 25 1.80 13.41 -17.63
CA ILE A 25 0.50 13.34 -16.94
C ILE A 25 0.53 14.15 -15.65
N ILE A 26 1.61 14.08 -14.86
CA ILE A 26 1.75 14.89 -13.64
C ILE A 26 1.72 16.38 -13.97
N ASP A 27 2.54 16.82 -14.92
CA ASP A 27 2.57 18.21 -15.36
C ASP A 27 1.21 18.68 -15.87
N ALA A 28 0.51 17.84 -16.65
CA ALA A 28 -0.83 18.15 -17.13
C ALA A 28 -1.84 18.27 -15.99
N ALA A 29 -1.82 17.36 -15.01
CA ALA A 29 -2.69 17.42 -13.84
C ALA A 29 -2.50 18.73 -13.07
N HIS A 30 -1.25 19.14 -12.84
CA HIS A 30 -0.95 20.40 -12.14
C HIS A 30 -1.39 21.64 -12.94
N ARG A 31 -1.24 21.67 -14.27
CA ARG A 31 -1.78 22.75 -15.12
C ARG A 31 -3.30 22.89 -15.06
N HIS A 32 -4.00 21.86 -14.57
CA HIS A 32 -5.45 21.84 -14.37
C HIS A 32 -5.85 21.90 -12.89
N ASP A 33 -4.93 22.28 -12.00
CA ASP A 33 -5.16 22.37 -10.55
C ASP A 33 -5.59 21.03 -9.91
N LEU A 34 -5.16 19.90 -10.50
CA LEU A 34 -5.46 18.55 -10.00
C LEU A 34 -4.23 17.95 -9.32
N ARG A 35 -4.44 17.41 -8.11
CA ARG A 35 -3.45 16.57 -7.43
C ARG A 35 -3.29 15.21 -8.08
N THR A 36 -2.13 14.59 -7.89
CA THR A 36 -1.75 13.28 -8.41
C THR A 36 -1.46 12.28 -7.28
N VAL A 37 -1.92 11.04 -7.48
CA VAL A 37 -1.60 9.93 -6.57
C VAL A 37 -1.06 8.79 -7.42
N VAL A 38 0.08 8.22 -7.05
CA VAL A 38 0.76 7.24 -7.90
C VAL A 38 0.97 5.93 -7.17
N HIS A 39 0.47 4.84 -7.74
CA HIS A 39 0.80 3.49 -7.32
C HIS A 39 2.25 3.17 -7.68
N ILE A 40 3.03 2.69 -6.69
CA ILE A 40 4.41 2.26 -6.87
C ILE A 40 4.62 0.85 -6.32
N GLU A 41 5.54 0.09 -6.93
CA GLU A 41 5.94 -1.24 -6.44
C GLU A 41 7.40 -1.30 -5.98
N THR A 42 8.21 -0.30 -6.35
CA THR A 42 9.64 -0.25 -6.05
C THR A 42 10.04 1.14 -5.58
N TRP A 43 11.04 1.24 -4.70
CA TRP A 43 11.58 2.54 -4.28
C TRP A 43 12.22 3.32 -5.42
N LYS A 44 12.76 2.63 -6.43
CA LYS A 44 13.26 3.27 -7.65
C LYS A 44 12.14 3.99 -8.39
N GLY A 45 11.02 3.30 -8.67
CA GLY A 45 9.86 3.92 -9.32
C GLY A 45 9.23 5.03 -8.46
N ALA A 46 9.23 4.86 -7.14
CA ALA A 46 8.79 5.90 -6.20
C ALA A 46 9.64 7.16 -6.32
N HIS A 47 10.97 7.04 -6.24
CA HIS A 47 11.88 8.18 -6.35
C HIS A 47 11.69 8.95 -7.66
N GLU A 48 11.51 8.25 -8.78
CA GLU A 48 11.29 8.86 -10.09
C GLU A 48 9.99 9.65 -10.17
N THR A 49 8.95 9.11 -9.54
CA THR A 49 7.62 9.72 -9.45
C THR A 49 7.61 10.94 -8.53
N ILE A 50 8.33 10.87 -7.39
CA ILE A 50 8.51 11.97 -6.45
C ILE A 50 9.27 13.13 -7.14
N VAL A 51 10.38 12.82 -7.81
CA VAL A 51 11.16 13.83 -8.56
C VAL A 51 10.34 14.47 -9.68
N ALA A 52 9.43 13.73 -10.29
CA ALA A 52 8.49 14.23 -11.29
C ALA A 52 7.35 15.11 -10.70
N GLY A 53 7.27 15.25 -9.38
CA GLY A 53 6.33 16.15 -8.71
C GLY A 53 5.04 15.51 -8.21
N ALA A 54 4.97 14.18 -8.06
CA ALA A 54 3.74 13.56 -7.55
C ALA A 54 3.37 14.07 -6.15
N ASP A 55 2.08 14.37 -5.95
CA ASP A 55 1.58 14.85 -4.67
C ASP A 55 1.51 13.74 -3.61
N ALA A 56 1.21 12.51 -4.04
CA ALA A 56 1.24 11.34 -3.17
C ALA A 56 1.66 10.04 -3.87
N ILE A 57 2.25 9.14 -3.10
CA ILE A 57 2.53 7.75 -3.51
C ILE A 57 1.78 6.75 -2.64
N THR A 58 1.36 5.61 -3.23
CA THR A 58 0.73 4.50 -2.49
C THR A 58 1.62 3.26 -2.43
N HIS A 59 1.43 2.46 -1.38
CA HIS A 59 2.13 1.20 -1.10
C HIS A 59 3.50 1.33 -0.46
N THR A 60 3.96 0.21 0.11
CA THR A 60 5.29 0.08 0.70
C THR A 60 6.05 -1.05 0.00
N PRO A 61 7.05 -0.74 -0.82
CA PRO A 61 7.93 -1.73 -1.42
C PRO A 61 8.56 -2.66 -0.37
N SER A 62 8.90 -3.88 -0.79
CA SER A 62 9.40 -4.92 0.12
C SER A 62 10.85 -4.75 0.57
N SER A 63 11.59 -3.81 -0.02
CA SER A 63 12.96 -3.48 0.36
C SER A 63 13.02 -2.28 1.32
N PRO A 64 14.14 -2.07 2.04
CA PRO A 64 14.31 -0.90 2.90
C PRO A 64 14.17 0.42 2.14
N LEU A 65 13.54 1.42 2.76
CA LEU A 65 13.41 2.78 2.22
C LEU A 65 14.80 3.45 2.06
N PRO A 66 15.24 3.78 0.84
CA PRO A 66 16.52 4.45 0.61
C PRO A 66 16.51 5.90 1.10
N ASP A 67 17.64 6.37 1.65
CA ASP A 67 17.79 7.77 2.11
C ASP A 67 17.55 8.78 0.98
N THR A 68 17.96 8.45 -0.24
CA THR A 68 17.73 9.30 -1.42
C THR A 68 16.25 9.44 -1.77
N THR A 69 15.44 8.41 -1.50
CA THR A 69 13.99 8.48 -1.72
C THR A 69 13.33 9.27 -0.60
N LEU A 70 13.74 9.03 0.65
CA LEU A 70 13.26 9.79 1.81
C LEU A 70 13.54 11.29 1.66
N ALA A 71 14.77 11.67 1.31
CA ALA A 71 15.17 13.06 1.10
C ALA A 71 14.34 13.72 -0.02
N ALA A 72 14.08 12.99 -1.12
CA ALA A 72 13.24 13.50 -2.20
C ALA A 72 11.79 13.74 -1.75
N MET A 73 11.24 12.87 -0.88
CA MET A 73 9.89 13.07 -0.31
C MET A 73 9.83 14.32 0.56
N GLN A 74 10.86 14.57 1.39
CA GLN A 74 10.96 15.77 2.20
C GLN A 74 11.07 17.04 1.34
N GLU A 75 11.98 17.04 0.36
CA GLU A 75 12.20 18.18 -0.54
C GLU A 75 10.94 18.55 -1.33
N ARG A 76 10.19 17.54 -1.77
CA ARG A 76 8.98 17.72 -2.60
C ARG A 76 7.68 17.85 -1.81
N GLY A 77 7.71 17.61 -0.50
CA GLY A 77 6.50 17.55 0.33
C GLY A 77 5.54 16.44 -0.09
N THR A 78 6.05 15.33 -0.65
CA THR A 78 5.21 14.23 -1.15
C THR A 78 4.56 13.47 0.02
N THR A 79 3.24 13.31 -0.04
CA THR A 79 2.49 12.51 0.93
C THR A 79 2.65 11.01 0.65
N TRP A 80 2.75 10.20 1.70
CA TRP A 80 2.83 8.76 1.58
C TRP A 80 1.59 8.06 2.14
N ILE A 81 1.04 7.11 1.39
CA ILE A 81 -0.08 6.26 1.79
C ILE A 81 0.42 4.81 1.81
N PRO A 82 0.93 4.29 2.93
CA PRO A 82 1.64 3.01 2.99
C PRO A 82 0.80 1.79 2.57
N THR A 83 -0.51 1.79 2.85
CA THR A 83 -1.41 0.65 2.58
C THR A 83 -0.88 -0.68 3.12
N LEU A 84 -0.35 -0.67 4.34
CA LEU A 84 0.21 -1.87 4.98
C LEU A 84 -0.79 -3.04 5.02
N ALA A 85 -2.08 -2.74 5.14
CA ALA A 85 -3.17 -3.70 5.16
C ALA A 85 -3.20 -4.57 3.89
N VAL A 86 -3.05 -4.01 2.69
CA VAL A 86 -3.10 -4.79 1.42
C VAL A 86 -1.99 -5.84 1.34
N HIS A 87 -0.88 -5.59 2.02
CA HIS A 87 0.24 -6.52 2.05
C HIS A 87 0.08 -7.63 3.09
N THR A 88 -0.82 -7.50 4.06
CA THR A 88 -0.80 -8.34 5.27
C THR A 88 -2.12 -9.06 5.55
N GLU A 89 -3.26 -8.47 5.20
CA GLU A 89 -4.56 -8.92 5.69
C GLU A 89 -5.00 -10.26 5.10
N LEU A 90 -4.69 -10.56 3.83
CA LEU A 90 -5.08 -11.87 3.27
C LEU A 90 -4.48 -13.03 4.08
N LEU A 91 -3.20 -12.94 4.45
CA LEU A 91 -2.54 -13.94 5.30
C LEU A 91 -3.08 -13.90 6.73
N HIS A 92 -3.35 -12.71 7.26
CA HIS A 92 -3.92 -12.52 8.59
C HIS A 92 -5.18 -13.37 8.77
N TRP A 93 -6.13 -13.30 7.83
CA TRP A 93 -7.38 -14.06 7.91
C TRP A 93 -7.18 -15.57 7.90
N THR A 94 -6.19 -16.07 7.16
CA THR A 94 -5.89 -17.51 7.15
C THR A 94 -5.24 -18.02 8.44
N ARG A 95 -4.57 -17.14 9.18
CA ARG A 95 -3.92 -17.47 10.46
C ARG A 95 -4.81 -17.18 11.66
N ARG A 96 -5.80 -16.30 11.50
CA ARG A 96 -6.69 -15.79 12.55
C ARG A 96 -8.14 -15.82 12.08
N PRO A 97 -8.68 -16.99 11.65
CA PRO A 97 -10.03 -17.07 11.12
C PRO A 97 -11.11 -16.69 12.13
N ASP A 98 -10.84 -16.84 13.43
CA ASP A 98 -11.76 -16.43 14.51
C ASP A 98 -11.99 -14.91 14.52
N GLU A 99 -11.05 -14.10 14.01
CA GLU A 99 -11.24 -12.65 13.93
C GLU A 99 -12.27 -12.24 12.86
N LEU A 100 -12.68 -13.16 11.99
CA LEU A 100 -13.80 -12.94 11.07
C LEU A 100 -15.14 -12.83 11.82
N ASP A 101 -15.16 -13.17 13.12
CA ASP A 101 -16.33 -13.04 13.98
C ASP A 101 -16.47 -11.67 14.65
N ASN A 102 -15.57 -10.73 14.35
CA ASN A 102 -15.61 -9.38 14.91
C ASN A 102 -16.92 -8.65 14.52
N ASP A 103 -17.58 -8.03 15.51
CA ASP A 103 -18.87 -7.35 15.32
C ASP A 103 -18.80 -6.20 14.32
N LEU A 104 -17.71 -5.42 14.31
CA LEU A 104 -17.52 -4.34 13.34
C LEU A 104 -17.37 -4.89 11.92
N LEU A 105 -16.66 -6.02 11.76
CA LEU A 105 -16.51 -6.65 10.47
C LEU A 105 -17.85 -7.21 9.96
N ARG A 106 -18.58 -7.94 10.81
CA ARG A 106 -19.90 -8.50 10.49
C ARG A 106 -20.94 -7.42 10.17
N ALA A 107 -20.78 -6.22 10.71
CA ALA A 107 -21.64 -5.09 10.39
C ALA A 107 -21.44 -4.53 8.97
N VAL A 108 -20.29 -4.79 8.33
CA VAL A 108 -19.93 -4.19 7.02
C VAL A 108 -19.62 -5.21 5.92
N ALA A 109 -19.56 -6.50 6.24
CA ALA A 109 -19.23 -7.57 5.30
C ALA A 109 -20.33 -8.63 5.24
N ASP A 110 -20.63 -9.09 4.02
CA ASP A 110 -21.59 -10.16 3.79
C ASP A 110 -21.13 -11.49 4.42
N SER A 111 -22.05 -12.19 5.08
CA SER A 111 -21.74 -13.43 5.78
C SER A 111 -21.21 -14.55 4.88
N ALA A 112 -21.64 -14.62 3.61
CA ALA A 112 -21.13 -15.59 2.65
C ALA A 112 -19.70 -15.23 2.22
N LEU A 113 -19.40 -13.93 2.07
CA LEU A 113 -18.03 -13.47 1.83
C LEU A 113 -17.11 -13.84 3.01
N LEU A 114 -17.54 -13.60 4.25
CA LEU A 114 -16.76 -13.96 5.44
C LEU A 114 -16.54 -15.47 5.54
N ALA A 115 -17.55 -16.28 5.22
CA ALA A 115 -17.42 -17.74 5.18
C ALA A 115 -16.37 -18.19 4.14
N ALA A 116 -16.30 -17.54 2.98
CA ALA A 116 -15.29 -17.85 1.97
C ALA A 116 -13.85 -17.60 2.44
N TYR A 117 -13.61 -16.65 3.35
CA TYR A 117 -12.28 -16.45 3.95
C TYR A 117 -11.94 -17.44 5.07
N ARG A 118 -12.93 -18.16 5.63
CA ARG A 118 -12.69 -19.25 6.60
C ARG A 118 -12.19 -20.51 5.92
N ASP A 119 -12.76 -20.86 4.77
CA ASP A 119 -12.33 -22.03 4.01
C ASP A 119 -11.15 -21.70 3.11
N THR A 120 -9.94 -21.88 3.65
CA THR A 120 -8.69 -21.64 2.92
C THR A 120 -8.09 -22.92 2.34
N SER A 121 -8.80 -24.05 2.47
CA SER A 121 -8.30 -25.37 2.07
C SER A 121 -8.05 -25.44 0.56
N GLY A 122 -8.89 -24.77 -0.25
CA GLY A 122 -8.80 -24.73 -1.71
C GLY A 122 -7.81 -23.72 -2.30
N LEU A 123 -7.07 -22.94 -1.51
CA LEU A 123 -6.13 -21.95 -2.05
C LEU A 123 -4.99 -22.62 -2.86
N PRO A 124 -4.68 -22.15 -4.08
CA PRO A 124 -3.52 -22.67 -4.82
C PRO A 124 -2.21 -22.44 -4.05
N ASP A 125 -1.27 -23.38 -4.14
CA ASP A 125 0.03 -23.28 -3.46
C ASP A 125 0.81 -22.02 -3.84
N GLN A 126 0.65 -21.55 -5.08
CA GLN A 126 1.26 -20.30 -5.54
C GLN A 126 0.72 -19.07 -4.77
N ILE A 127 -0.56 -19.07 -4.40
CA ILE A 127 -1.17 -18.02 -3.58
C ILE A 127 -0.66 -18.13 -2.14
N ARG A 128 -0.59 -19.34 -1.56
CA ARG A 128 -0.01 -19.55 -0.22
C ARG A 128 1.44 -19.08 -0.15
N ALA A 129 2.24 -19.43 -1.16
CA ALA A 129 3.63 -19.00 -1.27
C ALA A 129 3.75 -17.48 -1.43
N TRP A 130 2.87 -16.85 -2.22
CA TRP A 130 2.81 -15.39 -2.33
C TRP A 130 2.49 -14.74 -0.98
N MET A 131 1.47 -15.23 -0.26
CA MET A 131 1.09 -14.72 1.06
C MET A 131 2.24 -14.84 2.06
N ASN A 132 2.92 -15.98 2.11
CA ASN A 132 4.06 -16.20 3.01
C ASN A 132 5.22 -15.23 2.71
N ARG A 133 5.54 -14.99 1.43
CA ARG A 133 6.53 -13.96 1.05
C ARG A 133 6.13 -12.56 1.51
N GLN A 134 4.85 -12.20 1.45
CA GLN A 134 4.43 -10.89 1.96
C GLN A 134 4.65 -10.76 3.48
N ALA A 135 4.51 -11.86 4.22
CA ALA A 135 4.79 -11.92 5.65
C ALA A 135 6.27 -11.65 5.97
N GLU A 136 7.17 -12.22 5.17
CA GLU A 136 8.63 -12.05 5.31
C GLU A 136 9.04 -10.57 5.19
N HIS A 137 8.31 -9.79 4.40
CA HIS A 137 8.57 -8.36 4.20
C HIS A 137 7.90 -7.45 5.23
N ARG A 138 7.13 -8.00 6.18
CA ARG A 138 6.37 -7.19 7.15
C ARG A 138 7.27 -6.27 7.95
N ALA A 139 8.34 -6.80 8.55
CA ALA A 139 9.26 -6.02 9.37
C ALA A 139 9.87 -4.86 8.57
N THR A 140 10.40 -5.16 7.38
CA THR A 140 10.97 -4.14 6.48
C THR A 140 9.99 -3.02 6.11
N ARG A 141 8.71 -3.36 5.91
CA ARG A 141 7.67 -2.36 5.61
C ARG A 141 7.33 -1.50 6.82
N LEU A 142 7.25 -2.08 8.02
CA LEU A 142 7.03 -1.32 9.25
C LEU A 142 8.22 -0.39 9.54
N ASP A 143 9.45 -0.88 9.37
CA ASP A 143 10.67 -0.06 9.53
C ASP A 143 10.72 1.09 8.52
N ALA A 144 10.29 0.87 7.28
CA ALA A 144 10.20 1.92 6.28
C ALA A 144 9.18 3.00 6.67
N VAL A 145 8.01 2.61 7.17
CA VAL A 145 6.98 3.55 7.65
C VAL A 145 7.48 4.32 8.87
N LYS A 146 8.13 3.64 9.82
CA LYS A 146 8.77 4.28 10.96
C LYS A 146 9.79 5.33 10.52
N LYS A 147 10.69 4.95 9.60
CA LYS A 147 11.71 5.84 9.06
C LYS A 147 11.13 7.06 8.37
N GLY A 148 10.03 6.90 7.63
CA GLY A 148 9.31 8.02 7.03
C GLY A 148 8.69 8.94 8.09
N ALA A 149 8.04 8.36 9.10
CA ALA A 149 7.42 9.12 10.19
C ALA A 149 8.45 9.89 11.04
N ASP A 150 9.56 9.25 11.41
CA ASP A 150 10.68 9.87 12.16
C ASP A 150 11.33 11.03 11.39
N ALA A 151 11.09 11.14 10.08
CA ALA A 151 11.58 12.17 9.18
C ALA A 151 10.49 13.18 8.76
N ASP A 152 9.36 13.21 9.48
CA ASP A 152 8.23 14.12 9.28
C ASP A 152 7.58 14.04 7.89
N ILE A 153 7.67 12.89 7.21
CA ILE A 153 6.92 12.66 5.98
C ILE A 153 5.41 12.64 6.30
N PRO A 154 4.57 13.41 5.57
CA PRO A 154 3.13 13.31 5.73
C PRO A 154 2.63 11.91 5.36
N ILE A 155 2.09 11.18 6.34
CA ILE A 155 1.55 9.83 6.16
C ILE A 155 0.04 9.85 6.32
N LEU A 156 -0.68 9.26 5.36
CA LEU A 156 -2.13 9.06 5.45
C LEU A 156 -2.47 7.58 5.55
N ALA A 157 -3.49 7.27 6.36
CA ALA A 157 -4.07 5.93 6.41
C ALA A 157 -4.90 5.68 5.13
N GLY A 158 -4.53 4.64 4.40
CA GLY A 158 -5.30 4.11 3.26
C GLY A 158 -5.06 2.62 3.17
N THR A 159 -6.03 1.87 2.66
CA THR A 159 -5.99 0.38 2.75
C THR A 159 -5.79 -0.31 1.42
N ASP A 160 -6.16 0.34 0.32
CA ASP A 160 -6.38 -0.29 -0.99
C ASP A 160 -7.54 -1.31 -0.99
N ALA A 161 -8.58 -1.05 -0.19
CA ALA A 161 -9.76 -1.90 -0.08
C ALA A 161 -10.45 -2.10 -1.43
N GLY A 162 -10.85 -3.36 -1.68
CA GLY A 162 -11.18 -3.89 -3.02
C GLY A 162 -10.26 -5.05 -3.40
N ASN A 163 -9.05 -5.10 -2.83
CA ASN A 163 -8.18 -6.27 -2.91
C ASN A 163 -8.63 -7.41 -1.97
N PRO A 164 -8.24 -8.68 -2.26
CA PRO A 164 -8.53 -9.81 -1.39
C PRO A 164 -8.04 -9.61 0.04
N GLY A 165 -8.90 -9.95 1.01
CA GLY A 165 -8.64 -9.79 2.44
C GLY A 165 -8.91 -8.39 2.99
N LEU A 166 -9.32 -7.43 2.16
CA LEU A 166 -9.67 -6.10 2.61
C LEU A 166 -11.17 -5.84 2.53
N PHE A 167 -11.75 -5.40 3.65
CA PHE A 167 -13.15 -5.08 3.79
C PHE A 167 -13.31 -3.56 3.90
N GLN A 168 -14.20 -3.00 3.07
CA GLN A 168 -14.49 -1.56 3.09
C GLN A 168 -14.93 -1.13 4.50
N GLY A 169 -14.42 0.01 4.97
CA GLY A 169 -14.61 0.45 6.36
C GLY A 169 -13.70 -0.28 7.35
N TYR A 170 -13.89 -1.59 7.56
CA TYR A 170 -13.18 -2.34 8.59
C TYR A 170 -11.65 -2.32 8.42
N SER A 171 -11.15 -2.45 7.20
CA SER A 171 -9.70 -2.46 6.95
C SER A 171 -9.00 -1.15 7.32
N LEU A 172 -9.72 -0.03 7.46
CA LEU A 172 -9.10 1.23 7.90
C LEU A 172 -8.61 1.10 9.35
N HIS A 173 -9.38 0.43 10.21
CA HIS A 173 -8.94 0.13 11.58
C HIS A 173 -7.70 -0.77 11.60
N ARG A 174 -7.60 -1.69 10.64
CA ARG A 174 -6.44 -2.55 10.45
C ARG A 174 -5.22 -1.73 10.03
N GLU A 175 -5.36 -0.83 9.05
CA GLU A 175 -4.28 0.08 8.65
C GLU A 175 -3.80 0.95 9.82
N LEU A 176 -4.73 1.56 10.58
CA LEU A 176 -4.37 2.36 11.76
C LEU A 176 -3.61 1.53 12.80
N SER A 177 -4.04 0.30 13.07
CA SER A 177 -3.31 -0.62 13.95
C SER A 177 -1.91 -0.95 13.44
N LEU A 178 -1.74 -1.08 12.12
CA LEU A 178 -0.43 -1.34 11.50
C LEU A 178 0.48 -0.11 11.54
N LEU A 179 -0.05 1.09 11.34
CA LEU A 179 0.67 2.35 11.50
C LEU A 179 1.12 2.54 12.95
N ALA A 180 0.25 2.23 13.93
CA ALA A 180 0.63 2.24 15.34
C ALA A 180 1.74 1.23 15.64
N GLN A 181 1.69 0.02 15.06
CA GLN A 181 2.76 -0.97 15.18
C GLN A 181 4.07 -0.53 14.50
N ALA A 182 4.01 0.33 13.48
CA ALA A 182 5.17 0.98 12.89
C ALA A 182 5.71 2.13 13.76
N GLY A 183 5.07 2.46 14.89
CA GLY A 183 5.55 3.47 15.83
C GLY A 183 4.92 4.85 15.65
N LEU A 184 3.87 5.00 14.83
CA LEU A 184 3.09 6.23 14.79
C LEU A 184 2.19 6.31 16.03
N SER A 185 2.03 7.50 16.61
CA SER A 185 1.06 7.73 17.68
C SER A 185 -0.36 7.79 17.11
N ASN A 186 -1.34 7.30 17.89
CA ASN A 186 -2.76 7.54 17.64
C ASN A 186 -3.19 8.92 18.12
#